data_AF-A0A498LTZ6-F1
#
_entry.id   AF-A0A498LTZ6-F1
#
_cell.length_a   1.000
_cell.length_b   1.000
_cell.length_c   1.000
_cell.angle_alpha   90.00
_cell.angle_beta   90.00
_cell.angle_gamma   90.00
#
_symmetry.space_group_name_H-M   'P 1'
#
loop_
_entity.id
_entity.type
_entity.pdbx_description
1 polymer ?
#
loop_
_entity_poly.entity_id
_entity_poly.type
_entity_poly.pdbx_seq_one_letter_code
_entity_poly.pdbx_strand_id
1 'polypeptide(L)'
;MAAHRYGLSLVFILIFSLLAHPSSCDTLEKANDNTGEKQSVSDAPQEVNTDGSAAVEDLNERQWQSTDVEVDRSDGTKDSETFTPAAAKDQFQEELVIRPLHSGDIYASFQFRTLWDIDFLQEGQKVSHYRLFPKSLGQVLSKFSVRELHISFTQGFWRTMQWGQPFIPSPPGAELWVWFHDTVSDVDGNWKELTNVLSGIFCASLNFIDLTNTVQPSASFKPLGLGNVTDHRFLRYATLPREIVCTENLTPWKKLLPCGSKAGLAVLMKSEKLFHSSFHSQAVHIRPVCQDEQCTSKAWELRQTLNVVFDLYTSGQGKKEWSLFKMFSRTLTEACPLATSSKIYVDITDNPEGELFELTPATPLLSQAVVLGDRRTYSVYDLTRAETFGQLRSLNLLLRWKGDSGDMLRPLLHAERYVAGFGLQTGEIHTVIYNNHPYRAFPVLLMDSVPWYLQLYIHTLTVTSKSRDNKPSE
;
A
#
# COMPACT_ATOMS: atom_id res chain seq x y z
N MET A 1 7.48 67.31 -18.20
CA MET A 1 6.79 66.84 -19.42
C MET A 1 6.47 65.36 -19.19
N ALA A 2 5.28 65.02 -18.66
CA ALA A 2 4.08 64.56 -19.40
C ALA A 2 4.34 63.24 -20.17
N ALA A 3 3.59 62.15 -20.06
CA ALA A 3 2.16 61.90 -19.78
C ALA A 3 1.97 60.50 -19.15
N HIS A 4 1.11 60.27 -18.15
CA HIS A 4 -0.36 60.06 -18.16
C HIS A 4 -0.88 58.86 -18.97
N ARG A 5 -1.52 57.90 -18.28
CA ARG A 5 -2.87 57.40 -18.62
C ARG A 5 -3.56 56.70 -17.43
N TYR A 6 -4.77 57.17 -17.15
CA TYR A 6 -5.76 56.74 -16.16
C TYR A 6 -6.84 55.86 -16.83
N GLY A 7 -7.59 55.10 -16.02
CA GLY A 7 -8.91 54.51 -16.35
C GLY A 7 -9.39 53.67 -15.16
N LEU A 8 -10.01 54.26 -14.13
CA LEU A 8 -11.41 54.66 -13.94
C LEU A 8 -12.44 53.51 -13.91
N SER A 9 -13.04 53.39 -12.73
CA SER A 9 -14.10 52.47 -12.29
C SER A 9 -15.48 52.94 -12.75
N LEU A 10 -16.41 52.01 -12.99
CA LEU A 10 -17.83 52.30 -13.15
C LEU A 10 -18.69 51.18 -12.53
N VAL A 11 -19.42 51.59 -11.50
CA VAL A 11 -20.49 50.89 -10.79
C VAL A 11 -21.76 50.90 -11.65
N PHE A 12 -22.55 49.81 -11.64
CA PHE A 12 -23.92 49.82 -12.16
C PHE A 12 -24.93 49.27 -11.15
N ILE A 13 -26.05 49.98 -11.09
CA ILE A 13 -27.16 49.92 -10.14
C ILE A 13 -28.30 49.04 -10.70
N LEU A 14 -29.01 48.39 -9.77
CA LEU A 14 -30.25 47.61 -9.93
C LEU A 14 -31.45 48.40 -10.52
N ILE A 15 -32.27 47.73 -11.34
CA ILE A 15 -33.69 48.08 -11.56
C ILE A 15 -34.56 46.81 -11.50
N PHE A 16 -35.61 46.89 -10.69
CA PHE A 16 -36.72 45.93 -10.53
C PHE A 16 -37.77 46.08 -11.64
N SER A 17 -38.46 44.99 -12.01
CA SER A 17 -39.86 45.07 -12.44
C SER A 17 -40.59 43.73 -12.24
N LEU A 18 -41.75 43.82 -11.60
CA LEU A 18 -42.77 42.77 -11.41
C LEU A 18 -43.68 42.67 -12.65
N LEU A 19 -44.28 41.50 -12.91
CA LEU A 19 -45.73 41.24 -12.77
C LEU A 19 -46.20 39.95 -13.50
N ALA A 20 -47.21 39.33 -12.88
CA ALA A 20 -48.33 38.53 -13.44
C ALA A 20 -48.19 37.00 -13.67
N HIS A 21 -48.78 36.24 -12.72
CA HIS A 21 -49.60 35.02 -12.92
C HIS A 21 -50.89 35.33 -13.73
N PRO A 22 -51.75 34.37 -14.21
CA PRO A 22 -52.10 33.05 -13.63
C PRO A 22 -52.34 31.91 -14.66
N SER A 23 -52.42 30.62 -14.29
CA SER A 23 -53.65 29.83 -13.99
C SER A 23 -53.35 28.39 -14.48
N SER A 24 -53.39 27.31 -13.68
CA SER A 24 -54.48 26.56 -13.04
C SER A 24 -54.92 25.31 -13.84
N CYS A 25 -55.19 24.25 -13.08
CA CYS A 25 -55.90 22.99 -13.39
C CYS A 25 -55.15 21.88 -14.14
N ASP A 26 -55.37 20.60 -13.87
CA ASP A 26 -55.80 19.87 -12.68
C ASP A 26 -55.71 18.35 -13.01
N THR A 27 -55.35 17.55 -12.00
CA THR A 27 -55.84 16.19 -11.69
C THR A 27 -55.65 14.92 -12.55
N LEU A 28 -55.41 13.84 -11.76
CA LEU A 28 -55.92 12.44 -11.84
C LEU A 28 -55.29 11.49 -12.86
N GLU A 29 -55.09 10.20 -12.62
CA GLU A 29 -55.02 9.29 -11.46
C GLU A 29 -54.86 7.88 -12.08
N LYS A 30 -54.18 6.95 -11.37
CA LYS A 30 -54.44 5.50 -11.35
C LYS A 30 -54.31 4.69 -12.66
N ALA A 31 -54.00 3.40 -12.68
CA ALA A 31 -53.53 2.42 -11.72
C ALA A 31 -53.19 1.13 -12.50
N ASN A 32 -52.41 0.27 -11.84
CA ASN A 32 -52.53 -1.18 -11.80
C ASN A 32 -52.16 -2.07 -13.02
N ASP A 33 -51.23 -2.97 -12.68
CA ASP A 33 -51.40 -4.44 -12.61
C ASP A 33 -50.69 -5.34 -13.62
N ASN A 34 -49.70 -6.04 -13.05
CA ASN A 34 -49.61 -7.50 -12.89
C ASN A 34 -49.13 -8.41 -14.03
N THR A 35 -48.11 -9.18 -13.61
CA THR A 35 -47.92 -10.64 -13.74
C THR A 35 -47.37 -11.25 -15.02
N GLY A 36 -46.38 -12.13 -14.83
CA GLY A 36 -45.92 -13.12 -15.81
C GLY A 36 -44.61 -13.81 -15.42
N GLU A 37 -44.68 -14.81 -14.55
CA GLU A 37 -43.61 -15.80 -14.27
C GLU A 37 -43.19 -16.59 -15.52
N LYS A 38 -41.94 -17.10 -15.53
CA LYS A 38 -41.63 -18.51 -15.87
C LYS A 38 -40.19 -18.90 -15.51
N GLN A 39 -40.09 -19.97 -14.71
CA GLN A 39 -38.90 -20.79 -14.45
C GLN A 39 -38.66 -21.83 -15.56
N SER A 40 -37.43 -22.32 -15.69
CA SER A 40 -37.14 -23.70 -16.11
C SER A 40 -35.77 -24.18 -15.61
N VAL A 41 -35.77 -25.39 -15.04
CA VAL A 41 -34.67 -26.19 -14.45
C VAL A 41 -34.23 -27.26 -15.46
N SER A 42 -32.98 -27.73 -15.41
CA SER A 42 -32.62 -29.13 -15.71
C SER A 42 -31.20 -29.51 -15.25
N ASP A 43 -31.10 -30.75 -14.74
CA ASP A 43 -30.04 -31.40 -13.96
C ASP A 43 -28.83 -32.02 -14.71
N ALA A 44 -27.74 -32.20 -13.91
CA ALA A 44 -26.69 -33.26 -13.73
C ALA A 44 -26.40 -34.38 -14.78
N PRO A 45 -25.26 -35.11 -14.70
CA PRO A 45 -25.03 -36.18 -13.68
C PRO A 45 -23.61 -36.36 -13.09
N GLN A 46 -23.53 -37.20 -12.04
CA GLN A 46 -22.41 -37.65 -11.19
C GLN A 46 -21.76 -39.00 -11.62
N GLU A 47 -20.71 -39.41 -10.87
CA GLU A 47 -20.14 -40.76 -10.58
C GLU A 47 -18.74 -41.06 -11.19
N VAL A 48 -17.74 -41.75 -10.59
CA VAL A 48 -17.58 -42.58 -9.36
C VAL A 48 -16.07 -42.82 -9.05
N ASN A 49 -15.74 -43.17 -7.79
CA ASN A 49 -14.43 -43.57 -7.22
C ASN A 49 -13.86 -44.92 -7.73
N THR A 50 -12.54 -45.13 -7.57
CA THR A 50 -11.97 -46.45 -7.20
C THR A 50 -10.53 -46.35 -6.64
N ASP A 51 -10.30 -47.03 -5.51
CA ASP A 51 -9.02 -47.26 -4.82
C ASP A 51 -8.12 -48.28 -5.53
N GLY A 52 -6.80 -48.22 -5.26
CA GLY A 52 -5.84 -49.27 -5.63
C GLY A 52 -4.41 -49.04 -5.14
N SER A 53 -4.05 -49.71 -4.04
CA SER A 53 -2.71 -49.82 -3.44
C SER A 53 -1.76 -50.69 -4.27
N ALA A 54 -0.47 -50.32 -4.36
CA ALA A 54 0.64 -51.25 -4.52
C ALA A 54 1.98 -50.62 -4.07
N ALA A 55 2.60 -51.24 -3.06
CA ALA A 55 3.96 -50.99 -2.60
C ALA A 55 4.98 -51.74 -3.47
N VAL A 56 6.15 -51.15 -3.70
CA VAL A 56 7.39 -51.86 -4.08
C VAL A 56 8.54 -51.23 -3.31
N GLU A 57 9.27 -52.06 -2.59
CA GLU A 57 10.44 -51.74 -1.78
C GLU A 57 11.72 -52.23 -2.49
N ASP A 58 12.79 -51.46 -2.28
CA ASP A 58 14.20 -51.85 -2.15
C ASP A 58 15.06 -52.16 -3.41
N LEU A 59 16.22 -51.48 -3.52
CA LEU A 59 17.55 -52.08 -3.30
C LEU A 59 18.71 -51.12 -3.64
N ASN A 60 19.56 -50.94 -2.61
CA ASN A 60 20.93 -50.43 -2.53
C ASN A 60 21.84 -50.53 -3.78
N GLU A 61 22.79 -49.57 -3.91
CA GLU A 61 24.21 -49.91 -4.07
C GLU A 61 25.18 -48.83 -3.57
N ARG A 62 26.19 -49.31 -2.84
CA ARG A 62 27.26 -48.64 -2.07
C ARG A 62 28.39 -48.22 -3.01
N GLN A 63 29.26 -47.26 -2.63
CA GLN A 63 30.70 -47.58 -2.54
C GLN A 63 31.64 -46.52 -1.89
N TRP A 64 32.32 -46.99 -0.83
CA TRP A 64 33.69 -46.79 -0.28
C TRP A 64 34.29 -45.47 0.23
N GLN A 65 34.81 -45.61 1.45
CA GLN A 65 35.64 -44.76 2.32
C GLN A 65 37.15 -44.89 2.03
N SER A 66 37.97 -44.06 2.69
CA SER A 66 39.32 -44.44 3.14
C SER A 66 39.58 -44.01 4.58
N THR A 67 39.95 -44.97 5.41
CA THR A 67 40.52 -44.89 6.77
C THR A 67 42.02 -44.56 6.75
N ASP A 68 42.56 -44.05 7.86
CA ASP A 68 43.61 -44.70 8.69
C ASP A 68 44.00 -43.78 9.88
N VAL A 69 43.71 -44.12 11.15
CA VAL A 69 44.47 -44.86 12.20
C VAL A 69 44.93 -43.92 13.35
N GLU A 70 44.61 -44.33 14.60
CA GLU A 70 44.79 -43.65 15.91
C GLU A 70 46.21 -43.76 16.51
N VAL A 71 46.63 -42.82 17.37
CA VAL A 71 47.23 -43.08 18.71
C VAL A 71 47.04 -41.90 19.69
N ASP A 72 46.14 -42.13 20.65
CA ASP A 72 46.06 -41.80 22.09
C ASP A 72 46.88 -40.65 22.76
N ARG A 73 46.16 -39.75 23.46
CA ARG A 73 46.47 -39.33 24.85
C ARG A 73 45.29 -38.60 25.51
N SER A 74 44.70 -39.28 26.49
CA SER A 74 43.76 -38.81 27.52
C SER A 74 44.06 -37.42 28.11
N ASP A 75 43.07 -36.53 28.22
CA ASP A 75 42.34 -36.22 29.47
C ASP A 75 41.26 -35.13 29.20
N GLY A 76 40.16 -35.19 29.97
CA GLY A 76 38.81 -34.80 29.57
C GLY A 76 38.51 -33.34 29.21
N THR A 77 37.43 -33.16 28.45
CA THR A 77 36.59 -31.95 28.51
C THR A 77 35.23 -32.21 27.85
N LYS A 78 34.22 -31.55 28.42
CA LYS A 78 32.78 -31.73 28.24
C LYS A 78 32.29 -31.62 26.80
N ASP A 79 31.22 -32.36 26.53
CA ASP A 79 30.36 -32.35 25.34
C ASP A 79 30.22 -30.94 24.74
N SER A 80 30.76 -30.75 23.55
CA SER A 80 30.38 -29.65 22.66
C SER A 80 29.47 -30.23 21.60
N GLU A 81 28.19 -30.38 21.95
CA GLU A 81 27.14 -30.58 20.95
C GLU A 81 27.09 -29.33 20.08
N THR A 82 27.47 -29.49 18.82
CA THR A 82 27.33 -28.47 17.78
C THR A 82 25.85 -28.22 17.56
N PHE A 83 25.28 -27.23 18.26
CA PHE A 83 23.91 -26.79 18.08
C PHE A 83 23.73 -26.23 16.67
N THR A 84 23.15 -27.01 15.77
CA THR A 84 22.59 -26.51 14.52
C THR A 84 21.27 -25.83 14.84
N PRO A 85 21.15 -24.49 14.72
CA PRO A 85 19.90 -23.81 15.00
C PRO A 85 18.84 -24.32 14.04
N ALA A 86 17.70 -24.78 14.58
CA ALA A 86 16.52 -25.06 13.77
C ALA A 86 16.21 -23.82 12.89
N ALA A 87 15.85 -24.06 11.63
CA ALA A 87 15.52 -22.99 10.69
C ALA A 87 14.52 -22.02 11.34
N ALA A 88 14.83 -20.73 11.25
CA ALA A 88 13.99 -19.68 11.80
C ALA A 88 12.58 -19.75 11.19
N LYS A 89 11.58 -20.07 12.02
CA LYS A 89 10.16 -20.08 11.63
C LYS A 89 9.67 -18.72 11.15
N ASP A 90 9.98 -17.67 11.91
CA ASP A 90 9.69 -16.28 11.51
C ASP A 90 10.75 -15.76 10.54
N GLN A 91 10.30 -15.02 9.52
CA GLN A 91 11.18 -14.38 8.53
C GLN A 91 10.95 -12.88 8.50
N PHE A 92 12.02 -12.12 8.25
CA PHE A 92 11.96 -10.68 8.08
C PHE A 92 12.73 -10.27 6.83
N GLN A 93 12.12 -9.47 5.96
CA GLN A 93 12.73 -8.98 4.74
C GLN A 93 12.60 -7.46 4.69
N GLU A 94 13.65 -6.78 4.24
CA GLU A 94 13.66 -5.34 4.04
C GLU A 94 14.13 -4.99 2.62
N GLU A 95 13.36 -4.13 1.95
CA GLU A 95 13.58 -3.72 0.57
C GLU A 95 13.41 -2.21 0.43
N LEU A 96 14.30 -1.57 -0.32
CA LEU A 96 14.17 -0.18 -0.74
C LEU A 96 14.20 -0.11 -2.25
N VAL A 97 13.12 0.34 -2.87
CA VAL A 97 13.06 0.63 -4.31
C VAL A 97 13.25 2.14 -4.50
N ILE A 98 14.27 2.53 -5.25
CA ILE A 98 14.50 3.90 -5.69
C ILE A 98 14.20 3.99 -7.18
N ARG A 99 13.26 4.86 -7.53
CA ARG A 99 12.84 5.09 -8.91
C ARG A 99 13.07 6.56 -9.28
N PRO A 100 14.01 6.83 -10.20
CA PRO A 100 14.08 8.13 -10.85
C PRO A 100 12.81 8.37 -11.66
N LEU A 101 12.13 9.49 -11.43
CA LEU A 101 10.91 9.83 -12.14
C LEU A 101 11.21 10.74 -13.33
N HIS A 102 10.34 10.70 -14.34
CA HIS A 102 10.47 11.54 -15.54
C HIS A 102 10.40 13.03 -15.22
N SER A 103 9.65 13.40 -14.16
CA SER A 103 9.61 14.76 -13.65
C SER A 103 10.98 15.26 -13.19
N GLY A 104 11.95 14.39 -12.94
CA GLY A 104 13.20 14.68 -12.25
C GLY A 104 13.14 14.37 -10.76
N ASP A 105 11.95 14.21 -10.18
CA ASP A 105 11.78 13.80 -8.78
C ASP A 105 12.28 12.38 -8.54
N ILE A 106 12.56 12.04 -7.28
CA ILE A 106 12.98 10.69 -6.90
C ILE A 106 11.94 10.07 -5.98
N TYR A 107 11.40 8.93 -6.41
CA TYR A 107 10.51 8.11 -5.60
C TYR A 107 11.30 7.04 -4.85
N ALA A 108 11.17 7.01 -3.53
CA ALA A 108 11.70 5.98 -2.66
C ALA A 108 10.55 5.21 -2.00
N SER A 109 10.53 3.88 -2.18
CA SER A 109 9.55 2.97 -1.59
C SER A 109 10.26 1.95 -0.72
N PHE A 110 10.11 2.08 0.60
CA PHE A 110 10.56 1.09 1.56
C PHE A 110 9.46 0.07 1.79
N GLN A 111 9.81 -1.21 1.81
CA GLN A 111 8.93 -2.31 2.16
C GLN A 111 9.62 -3.20 3.17
N PHE A 112 8.94 -3.47 4.27
CA PHE A 112 9.35 -4.41 5.28
C PHE A 112 8.28 -5.48 5.40
N ARG A 113 8.68 -6.76 5.35
CA ARG A 113 7.78 -7.89 5.47
C ARG A 113 8.24 -8.78 6.60
N THR A 114 7.38 -8.93 7.61
CA THR A 114 7.58 -9.87 8.71
C THR A 114 6.57 -10.99 8.56
N LEU A 115 7.06 -12.20 8.30
CA LEU A 115 6.25 -13.41 8.31
C LEU A 115 6.29 -14.02 9.71
N TRP A 116 5.10 -14.27 10.24
CA TRP A 116 4.88 -14.88 11.53
C TRP A 116 4.22 -16.24 11.34
N ASP A 117 4.99 -17.29 11.62
CA ASP A 117 4.63 -18.68 11.37
C ASP A 117 3.75 -19.23 12.50
N ILE A 118 2.51 -18.75 12.56
CA ILE A 118 1.47 -19.20 13.48
C ILE A 118 0.12 -19.20 12.75
N ASP A 119 -0.63 -20.30 12.85
CA ASP A 119 -2.04 -20.29 12.47
C ASP A 119 -2.90 -19.82 13.65
N PHE A 120 -3.01 -18.50 13.77
CA PHE A 120 -3.83 -17.87 14.82
C PHE A 120 -5.33 -18.22 14.69
N LEU A 121 -5.78 -18.71 13.54
CA LEU A 121 -7.19 -19.01 13.27
C LEU A 121 -7.59 -20.42 13.71
N GLN A 122 -6.64 -21.25 14.17
CA GLN A 122 -6.93 -22.58 14.68
C GLN A 122 -7.29 -22.50 16.18
N GLU A 123 -8.50 -22.96 16.54
CA GLU A 123 -8.98 -22.98 17.92
C GLU A 123 -8.03 -23.77 18.83
N GLY A 124 -7.57 -23.14 19.92
CA GLY A 124 -6.76 -23.79 20.97
C GLY A 124 -5.27 -23.44 21.00
N GLN A 125 -4.72 -22.78 19.97
CA GLN A 125 -3.34 -22.28 20.02
C GLN A 125 -3.27 -20.93 20.76
N LYS A 126 -2.98 -20.97 22.08
CA LYS A 126 -2.59 -19.77 22.81
C LYS A 126 -1.20 -19.32 22.34
N VAL A 127 -1.14 -18.14 21.72
CA VAL A 127 0.12 -17.50 21.32
C VAL A 127 1.00 -17.26 22.54
N SER A 128 2.11 -17.99 22.66
CA SER A 128 3.02 -17.86 23.81
C SER A 128 4.22 -16.97 23.52
N HIS A 129 4.69 -16.89 22.27
CA HIS A 129 5.94 -16.18 21.94
C HIS A 129 5.85 -15.35 20.66
N TYR A 130 6.33 -14.12 20.75
CA TYR A 130 6.54 -13.19 19.65
C TYR A 130 8.05 -13.03 19.45
N ARG A 131 8.58 -13.46 18.30
CA ARG A 131 10.01 -13.34 18.00
C ARG A 131 10.29 -12.11 17.13
N LEU A 132 9.77 -12.08 15.90
CA LEU A 132 9.93 -10.93 15.00
C LEU A 132 8.66 -10.07 14.92
N PHE A 133 7.49 -10.69 15.03
CA PHE A 133 6.22 -9.98 14.96
C PHE A 133 5.98 -9.11 16.21
N PRO A 134 5.52 -7.86 16.08
CA PRO A 134 5.31 -6.98 17.23
C PRO A 134 4.13 -7.45 18.09
N LYS A 135 4.41 -7.77 19.35
CA LYS A 135 3.44 -8.24 20.34
C LYS A 135 2.21 -7.32 20.46
N SER A 136 2.40 -6.00 20.41
CA SER A 136 1.31 -5.03 20.52
C SER A 136 0.25 -5.23 19.45
N LEU A 137 0.64 -5.48 18.20
CA LEU A 137 -0.29 -5.75 17.11
C LEU A 137 -0.88 -7.17 17.21
N GLY A 138 -0.06 -8.16 17.59
CA GLY A 138 -0.55 -9.53 17.74
C GLY A 138 -1.65 -9.65 18.80
N GLN A 139 -1.53 -8.92 19.90
CA GLN A 139 -2.56 -8.85 20.94
C GLN A 139 -3.83 -8.13 20.47
N VAL A 140 -3.70 -7.10 19.63
CA VAL A 140 -4.85 -6.40 19.03
C VAL A 140 -5.63 -7.33 18.11
N LEU A 141 -4.93 -8.02 17.20
CA LEU A 141 -5.57 -8.96 16.26
C LEU A 141 -6.31 -10.07 17.01
N SER A 142 -5.66 -10.61 18.04
CA SER A 142 -6.25 -11.63 18.90
C SER A 142 -7.47 -11.14 19.68
N LYS A 143 -7.36 -9.99 20.35
CA LYS A 143 -8.43 -9.47 21.21
C LYS A 143 -9.69 -9.15 20.41
N PHE A 144 -9.54 -8.52 19.24
CA PHE A 144 -10.67 -8.06 18.44
C PHE A 144 -11.08 -9.03 17.33
N SER A 145 -10.46 -10.22 17.27
CA SER A 145 -10.69 -11.22 16.22
C SER A 145 -10.62 -10.62 14.82
N VAL A 146 -9.54 -9.89 14.55
CA VAL A 146 -9.30 -9.23 13.26
C VAL A 146 -8.65 -10.21 12.31
N ARG A 147 -9.25 -10.39 11.13
CA ARG A 147 -8.73 -11.20 10.04
C ARG A 147 -7.76 -10.42 9.15
N GLU A 148 -8.09 -9.18 8.80
CA GLU A 148 -7.19 -8.30 8.03
C GLU A 148 -7.25 -6.88 8.58
N LEU A 149 -6.11 -6.20 8.60
CA LEU A 149 -6.00 -4.83 9.10
C LEU A 149 -5.09 -4.03 8.19
N HIS A 150 -5.59 -2.91 7.69
CA HIS A 150 -4.85 -2.03 6.81
C HIS A 150 -5.03 -0.59 7.27
N ILE A 151 -3.91 0.06 7.57
CA ILE A 151 -3.87 1.44 7.98
C ILE A 151 -2.80 2.20 7.19
N SER A 152 -3.14 3.38 6.70
CA SER A 152 -2.19 4.27 6.04
C SER A 152 -2.33 5.70 6.57
N PHE A 153 -1.21 6.41 6.62
CA PHE A 153 -1.11 7.82 6.97
C PHE A 153 -0.32 8.51 5.86
N THR A 154 -0.95 9.45 5.17
CA THR A 154 -0.36 10.08 3.97
C THR A 154 -0.44 11.59 4.02
N GLN A 155 0.68 12.25 3.73
CA GLN A 155 0.75 13.69 3.51
C GLN A 155 1.07 13.96 2.03
N GLY A 156 0.31 14.88 1.46
CA GLY A 156 0.41 15.25 0.05
C GLY A 156 -0.48 14.40 -0.85
N PHE A 157 -0.52 14.77 -2.12
CA PHE A 157 -1.32 14.09 -3.14
C PHE A 157 -0.39 13.42 -4.14
N TRP A 158 -0.71 12.17 -4.50
CA TRP A 158 0.03 11.47 -5.53
C TRP A 158 -0.24 12.09 -6.91
N ARG A 159 0.78 12.65 -7.55
CA ARG A 159 0.67 13.29 -8.86
C ARG A 159 0.84 12.26 -9.98
N THR A 160 -0.20 11.48 -10.27
CA THR A 160 -0.14 10.39 -11.26
C THR A 160 0.38 10.83 -12.63
N MET A 161 0.05 12.05 -13.05
CA MET A 161 0.49 12.65 -14.33
C MET A 161 1.97 13.08 -14.34
N GLN A 162 2.67 13.08 -13.21
CA GLN A 162 4.10 13.41 -13.11
C GLN A 162 4.94 12.21 -12.64
N TRP A 163 4.37 11.37 -11.78
CA TRP A 163 5.07 10.28 -11.10
C TRP A 163 4.65 8.89 -11.60
N GLY A 164 3.64 8.80 -12.46
CA GLY A 164 3.06 7.54 -12.92
C GLY A 164 2.20 6.86 -11.86
N GLN A 165 2.00 5.54 -11.97
CA GLN A 165 1.26 4.77 -10.97
C GLN A 165 2.10 4.48 -9.73
N PRO A 166 1.56 4.65 -8.50
CA PRO A 166 2.25 4.24 -7.28
C PRO A 166 2.26 2.71 -7.15
N PHE A 167 3.25 2.15 -6.43
CA PHE A 167 3.24 0.70 -6.14
C PHE A 167 2.08 0.31 -5.21
N ILE A 168 1.80 1.16 -4.22
CA ILE A 168 0.67 1.03 -3.32
C ILE A 168 0.03 2.41 -3.24
N PRO A 169 -1.23 2.56 -3.67
CA PRO A 169 -1.96 3.81 -3.51
C PRO A 169 -2.32 4.01 -2.04
N SER A 170 -2.19 5.25 -1.57
CA SER A 170 -2.65 5.66 -0.25
C SER A 170 -3.32 7.03 -0.37
N PRO A 171 -4.56 7.21 0.12
CA PRO A 171 -5.23 8.49 0.12
C PRO A 171 -4.59 9.43 1.15
N PRO A 172 -4.71 10.76 0.95
CA PRO A 172 -4.27 11.76 1.94
C PRO A 172 -5.05 11.64 3.25
N GLY A 173 -4.37 11.92 4.35
CA GLY A 173 -4.90 11.75 5.70
C GLY A 173 -4.69 10.33 6.23
N ALA A 174 -5.53 9.92 7.18
CA ALA A 174 -5.56 8.54 7.67
C ALA A 174 -6.63 7.73 6.94
N GLU A 175 -6.30 6.50 6.54
CA GLU A 175 -7.23 5.51 6.02
C GLU A 175 -7.09 4.25 6.86
N LEU A 176 -8.22 3.68 7.27
CA LEU A 176 -8.29 2.44 8.03
C LEU A 176 -9.39 1.56 7.47
N TRP A 177 -9.04 0.32 7.16
CA TRP A 177 -10.03 -0.70 6.87
C TRP A 177 -9.63 -2.06 7.43
N VAL A 178 -10.64 -2.78 7.88
CA VAL A 178 -10.50 -3.97 8.69
C VAL A 178 -11.55 -4.99 8.27
N TRP A 179 -11.10 -6.24 8.11
CA TRP A 179 -11.98 -7.40 8.04
C TRP A 179 -11.94 -8.12 9.39
N PHE A 180 -13.10 -8.24 10.01
CA PHE A 180 -13.28 -9.05 11.21
C PHE A 180 -13.48 -10.53 10.85
N HIS A 181 -13.22 -11.40 11.82
CA HIS A 181 -13.57 -12.81 11.70
C HIS A 181 -15.10 -13.00 11.64
N ASP A 182 -15.55 -14.03 10.93
CA ASP A 182 -16.98 -14.36 10.78
C ASP A 182 -17.67 -14.79 12.09
N THR A 183 -16.89 -15.03 13.14
CA THR A 183 -17.35 -15.39 14.49
C THR A 183 -17.71 -14.18 15.35
N VAL A 184 -17.38 -12.96 14.91
CA VAL A 184 -17.61 -11.74 15.67
C VAL A 184 -19.09 -11.37 15.63
N SER A 185 -19.76 -11.38 16.78
CA SER A 185 -21.18 -11.01 16.89
C SER A 185 -21.41 -9.50 16.88
N ASP A 186 -20.60 -8.73 17.61
CA ASP A 186 -20.70 -7.27 17.71
C ASP A 186 -19.53 -6.60 16.98
N VAL A 187 -19.68 -6.46 15.66
CA VAL A 187 -18.66 -5.86 14.78
C VAL A 187 -18.48 -4.37 15.06
N ASP A 188 -19.57 -3.64 15.34
CA ASP A 188 -19.52 -2.19 15.55
C ASP A 188 -18.91 -1.82 16.91
N GLY A 189 -19.22 -2.59 17.96
CA GLY A 189 -18.56 -2.48 19.26
C GLY A 189 -17.05 -2.74 19.16
N ASN A 190 -16.66 -3.86 18.51
CA ASN A 190 -15.25 -4.18 18.28
C ASN A 190 -14.54 -3.12 17.44
N TRP A 191 -15.20 -2.59 16.40
CA TRP A 191 -14.67 -1.51 15.58
C TRP A 191 -14.35 -0.26 16.40
N LYS A 192 -15.30 0.18 17.24
CA LYS A 192 -15.11 1.35 18.11
C LYS A 192 -13.97 1.15 19.11
N GLU A 193 -13.86 -0.02 19.73
CA GLU A 193 -12.75 -0.28 20.66
C GLU A 193 -11.41 -0.39 19.93
N LEU A 194 -11.39 -1.02 18.75
CA LEU A 194 -10.20 -1.19 17.93
C LEU A 194 -9.62 0.17 17.51
N THR A 195 -10.44 1.09 17.00
CA THR A 195 -9.97 2.43 16.59
C THR A 195 -9.36 3.22 17.75
N ASN A 196 -9.92 3.09 18.95
CA ASN A 196 -9.35 3.68 20.17
C ASN A 196 -7.99 3.09 20.55
N VAL A 197 -7.81 1.77 20.44
CA VAL A 197 -6.51 1.13 20.73
C VAL A 197 -5.47 1.49 19.67
N LEU A 198 -5.84 1.47 18.38
CA LEU A 198 -4.94 1.84 17.28
C LEU A 198 -4.50 3.30 17.36
N SER A 199 -5.39 4.20 17.81
CA SER A 199 -5.07 5.60 18.10
C SER A 199 -3.88 5.71 19.05
N GLY A 200 -3.88 4.93 20.13
CA GLY A 200 -2.77 4.89 21.08
C GLY A 200 -1.49 4.25 20.53
N ILE A 201 -1.61 3.20 19.70
CA ILE A 201 -0.45 2.51 19.11
C ILE A 201 0.27 3.41 18.10
N PHE A 202 -0.48 4.10 17.23
CA PHE A 202 0.09 4.91 16.14
C PHE A 202 0.22 6.40 16.48
N CYS A 203 -0.16 6.81 17.69
CA CYS A 203 -0.20 8.22 18.12
C CYS A 203 -1.00 9.10 17.15
N ALA A 204 -2.17 8.62 16.74
CA ALA A 204 -3.02 9.27 15.75
C ALA A 204 -4.45 9.43 16.27
N SER A 205 -5.23 10.36 15.72
CA SER A 205 -6.58 10.66 16.19
C SER A 205 -7.66 9.70 15.63
N LEU A 206 -7.33 8.42 15.49
CA LEU A 206 -8.24 7.40 14.96
C LEU A 206 -9.48 7.18 15.83
N ASN A 207 -9.45 7.63 17.09
CA ASN A 207 -10.60 7.65 17.99
C ASN A 207 -11.74 8.57 17.51
N PHE A 208 -11.52 9.44 16.53
CA PHE A 208 -12.59 10.19 15.84
C PHE A 208 -13.32 9.36 14.77
N ILE A 209 -12.92 8.11 14.54
CA ILE A 209 -13.69 7.18 13.70
C ILE A 209 -14.87 6.66 14.51
N ASP A 210 -16.06 6.92 14.01
CA ASP A 210 -17.35 6.49 14.56
C ASP A 210 -18.27 5.97 13.44
N LEU A 211 -19.52 5.66 13.77
CA LEU A 211 -20.46 5.15 12.76
C LEU A 211 -20.86 6.19 11.70
N THR A 212 -20.58 7.48 11.90
CA THR A 212 -20.94 8.56 10.95
C THR A 212 -19.94 8.72 9.82
N ASN A 213 -18.69 8.26 10.01
CA ASN A 213 -17.62 8.28 9.01
C ASN A 213 -17.08 6.88 8.68
N THR A 214 -17.80 5.84 9.09
CA THR A 214 -17.52 4.44 8.76
C THR A 214 -18.48 3.96 7.67
N VAL A 215 -17.94 3.33 6.64
CA VAL A 215 -18.71 2.70 5.56
C VAL A 215 -18.40 1.21 5.45
N GLN A 216 -19.31 0.48 4.81
CA GLN A 216 -19.22 -0.96 4.56
C GLN A 216 -19.25 -1.22 3.05
N PRO A 217 -18.12 -1.05 2.34
CA PRO A 217 -18.11 -1.12 0.89
C PRO A 217 -18.25 -2.56 0.39
N SER A 218 -19.38 -2.88 -0.21
CA SER A 218 -19.70 -4.24 -0.68
C SER A 218 -19.00 -4.64 -1.99
N ALA A 219 -18.47 -3.70 -2.76
CA ALA A 219 -17.88 -3.99 -4.06
C ALA A 219 -16.40 -3.64 -4.17
N SER A 220 -15.96 -2.53 -3.56
CA SER A 220 -14.65 -1.92 -3.81
C SER A 220 -13.50 -2.51 -3.01
N PHE A 221 -13.79 -3.13 -1.87
CA PHE A 221 -12.78 -3.75 -1.02
C PHE A 221 -13.04 -5.24 -0.91
N LYS A 222 -12.03 -6.01 -1.27
CA LYS A 222 -11.98 -7.46 -1.11
C LYS A 222 -10.82 -7.82 -0.18
N PRO A 223 -10.89 -8.95 0.54
CA PRO A 223 -9.77 -9.44 1.31
C PRO A 223 -8.51 -9.55 0.44
N LEU A 224 -7.37 -9.08 0.96
CA LEU A 224 -6.08 -9.14 0.27
C LEU A 224 -5.25 -10.37 0.66
N GLY A 225 -5.62 -11.05 1.73
CA GLY A 225 -5.02 -12.29 2.20
C GLY A 225 -5.88 -13.52 1.89
N LEU A 226 -5.66 -14.57 2.68
CA LEU A 226 -6.44 -15.79 2.61
C LEU A 226 -7.84 -15.60 3.20
N GLY A 227 -8.84 -15.74 2.33
CA GLY A 227 -10.24 -15.83 2.75
C GLY A 227 -11.17 -15.43 1.62
N ASN A 228 -12.10 -16.30 1.26
CA ASN A 228 -13.18 -15.95 0.34
C ASN A 228 -14.34 -15.33 1.13
N VAL A 229 -14.08 -14.16 1.74
CA VAL A 229 -15.10 -13.44 2.52
C VAL A 229 -15.94 -12.61 1.56
N THR A 230 -17.16 -13.08 1.34
CA THR A 230 -18.19 -12.34 0.59
C THR A 230 -19.14 -11.60 1.51
N ASP A 231 -19.08 -11.85 2.83
CA ASP A 231 -19.95 -11.20 3.79
C ASP A 231 -19.35 -9.88 4.27
N HIS A 232 -19.78 -8.79 3.63
CA HIS A 232 -19.31 -7.44 3.91
C HIS A 232 -19.77 -6.90 5.27
N ARG A 233 -20.64 -7.62 6.01
CA ARG A 233 -21.00 -7.24 7.39
C ARG A 233 -19.79 -7.23 8.32
N PHE A 234 -18.73 -7.96 7.99
CA PHE A 234 -17.47 -8.00 8.74
C PHE A 234 -16.44 -6.96 8.27
N LEU A 235 -16.76 -6.16 7.25
CA LEU A 235 -15.87 -5.12 6.74
C LEU A 235 -16.23 -3.78 7.37
N ARG A 236 -15.22 -3.06 7.85
CA ARG A 236 -15.33 -1.64 8.20
C ARG A 236 -14.24 -0.87 7.48
N TYR A 237 -14.61 0.26 6.88
CA TYR A 237 -13.71 1.19 6.23
C TYR A 237 -14.01 2.60 6.72
N ALA A 238 -12.97 3.38 7.02
CA ALA A 238 -13.10 4.79 7.36
C ALA A 238 -11.88 5.57 6.89
N THR A 239 -12.09 6.86 6.62
CA THR A 239 -11.01 7.80 6.34
C THR A 239 -11.16 9.04 7.21
N LEU A 240 -10.02 9.59 7.62
CA LEU A 240 -9.91 10.88 8.29
C LEU A 240 -9.00 11.77 7.42
N PRO A 241 -9.55 12.47 6.41
CA PRO A 241 -8.74 13.29 5.50
C PRO A 241 -8.01 14.46 6.20
N ARG A 242 -8.48 14.86 7.38
CA ARG A 242 -7.89 15.93 8.20
C ARG A 242 -6.86 15.42 9.21
N GLU A 243 -6.71 14.11 9.37
CA GLU A 243 -5.66 13.52 10.19
C GLU A 243 -4.33 13.62 9.43
N ILE A 244 -3.65 14.75 9.60
CA ILE A 244 -2.34 14.98 8.98
C ILE A 244 -1.32 13.99 9.55
N VAL A 245 -0.37 13.57 8.71
CA VAL A 245 0.76 12.78 9.19
C VAL A 245 1.67 13.69 10.00
N CYS A 246 1.97 13.29 11.22
CA CYS A 246 2.88 13.99 12.12
C CYS A 246 4.18 13.20 12.31
N THR A 247 5.24 13.91 12.72
CA THR A 247 6.52 13.27 13.03
C THR A 247 6.40 12.25 14.16
N GLU A 248 5.42 12.45 15.04
CA GLU A 248 5.09 11.56 16.14
C GLU A 248 4.58 10.20 15.67
N ASN A 249 4.00 10.06 14.48
CA ASN A 249 3.52 8.76 13.96
C ASN A 249 4.67 7.86 13.48
N LEU A 250 5.80 8.44 13.06
CA LEU A 250 6.92 7.67 12.52
C LEU A 250 7.64 6.86 13.61
N THR A 251 7.72 7.39 14.84
CA THR A 251 8.37 6.70 15.96
C THR A 251 7.70 5.39 16.34
N PRO A 252 6.38 5.32 16.62
CA PRO A 252 5.70 4.07 16.89
C PRO A 252 5.72 3.13 15.68
N TRP A 253 5.60 3.65 14.46
CA TRP A 253 5.69 2.84 13.24
C TRP A 253 7.03 2.11 13.12
N LYS A 254 8.16 2.82 13.36
CA LYS A 254 9.49 2.21 13.34
C LYS A 254 9.74 1.25 14.50
N LYS A 255 9.07 1.42 15.64
CA LYS A 255 9.15 0.49 16.78
C LYS A 255 8.59 -0.90 16.48
N LEU A 256 7.76 -1.04 15.44
CA LEU A 256 7.22 -2.32 15.00
C LEU A 256 8.26 -3.16 14.22
N LEU A 257 9.32 -2.53 13.70
CA LEU A 257 10.37 -3.22 12.94
C LEU A 257 11.31 -4.00 13.88
N PRO A 258 11.74 -5.22 13.52
CA PRO A 258 12.63 -6.03 14.36
C PRO A 258 13.94 -5.34 14.76
N CYS A 259 14.57 -4.60 13.84
CA CYS A 259 15.79 -3.82 14.09
C CYS A 259 15.52 -2.36 14.53
N GLY A 260 14.25 -1.97 14.69
CA GLY A 260 13.84 -0.61 15.00
C GLY A 260 14.42 0.41 14.01
N SER A 261 15.14 1.41 14.51
CA SER A 261 15.88 2.39 13.69
C SER A 261 17.40 2.29 13.87
N LYS A 262 17.90 1.14 14.35
CA LYS A 262 19.31 0.98 14.74
C LYS A 262 20.18 0.41 13.62
N ALA A 263 19.63 -0.47 12.78
CA ALA A 263 20.33 -1.15 11.69
C ALA A 263 19.40 -1.31 10.48
N GLY A 264 19.99 -1.65 9.32
CA GLY A 264 19.25 -1.88 8.08
C GLY A 264 18.67 -0.61 7.46
N LEU A 265 17.65 -0.78 6.61
CA LEU A 265 17.08 0.30 5.80
C LEU A 265 16.37 1.36 6.64
N ALA A 266 15.87 0.97 7.82
CA ALA A 266 15.17 1.88 8.73
C ALA A 266 16.04 3.02 9.27
N VAL A 267 17.37 2.92 9.18
CA VAL A 267 18.32 3.99 9.57
C VAL A 267 18.17 5.23 8.69
N LEU A 268 17.73 5.06 7.43
CA LEU A 268 17.47 6.16 6.50
C LEU A 268 16.22 6.97 6.86
N MET A 269 15.36 6.46 7.75
CA MET A 269 14.05 7.05 8.05
C MET A 269 14.12 8.16 9.11
N LYS A 270 14.69 9.29 8.71
CA LYS A 270 14.75 10.52 9.52
C LYS A 270 13.57 11.42 9.23
N SER A 271 12.84 11.80 10.28
CA SER A 271 11.65 12.66 10.20
C SER A 271 11.95 13.97 9.48
N GLU A 272 13.04 14.66 9.83
CA GLU A 272 13.38 15.95 9.22
C GLU A 272 13.33 15.91 7.68
N LYS A 273 13.95 14.90 7.04
CA LYS A 273 13.94 14.80 5.58
C LYS A 273 12.62 14.30 5.00
N LEU A 274 11.97 13.35 5.66
CA LEU A 274 10.72 12.76 5.17
C LEU A 274 9.58 13.78 5.13
N PHE A 275 9.49 14.67 6.12
CA PHE A 275 8.40 15.65 6.24
C PHE A 275 8.63 16.93 5.42
N HIS A 276 9.82 17.10 4.83
CA HIS A 276 10.11 18.12 3.81
C HIS A 276 9.97 17.62 2.37
N SER A 277 9.51 16.38 2.18
CA SER A 277 9.27 15.79 0.86
C SER A 277 7.93 16.26 0.25
N SER A 278 7.78 16.10 -1.07
CA SER A 278 6.55 16.49 -1.79
C SER A 278 5.38 15.55 -1.52
N PHE A 279 5.68 14.32 -1.12
CA PHE A 279 4.71 13.30 -0.77
C PHE A 279 5.37 12.32 0.18
N HIS A 280 4.69 11.96 1.26
CA HIS A 280 5.07 10.80 2.04
C HIS A 280 3.86 10.03 2.56
N SER A 281 3.97 8.70 2.58
CA SER A 281 2.93 7.81 3.10
C SER A 281 3.58 6.69 3.89
N GLN A 282 3.13 6.48 5.12
CA GLN A 282 3.50 5.32 5.92
C GLN A 282 2.28 4.44 6.14
N ALA A 283 2.43 3.12 6.00
CA ALA A 283 1.33 2.19 6.15
C ALA A 283 1.73 0.90 6.87
N VAL A 284 0.73 0.25 7.44
CA VAL A 284 0.80 -1.07 8.05
C VAL A 284 -0.33 -1.91 7.49
N HIS A 285 0.02 -3.08 6.95
CA HIS A 285 -0.93 -4.03 6.41
C HIS A 285 -0.67 -5.39 7.06
N ILE A 286 -1.74 -6.02 7.55
CA ILE A 286 -1.68 -7.32 8.19
C ILE A 286 -2.72 -8.20 7.53
N ARG A 287 -2.29 -9.36 7.04
CA ARG A 287 -3.16 -10.32 6.37
C ARG A 287 -2.65 -11.76 6.56
N PRO A 288 -3.53 -12.76 6.50
CA PRO A 288 -3.12 -14.15 6.43
C PRO A 288 -2.58 -14.47 5.04
N VAL A 289 -1.53 -15.29 4.98
CA VAL A 289 -0.87 -15.76 3.75
C VAL A 289 -0.59 -17.25 3.84
N CYS A 290 -0.41 -17.91 2.70
CA CYS A 290 0.03 -19.30 2.67
C CYS A 290 1.50 -19.36 3.08
N GLN A 291 1.85 -20.29 3.96
CA GLN A 291 3.24 -20.55 4.31
C GLN A 291 3.95 -21.34 3.20
N ASP A 292 3.23 -22.28 2.61
CA ASP A 292 3.68 -23.19 1.56
C ASP A 292 2.88 -22.97 0.26
N GLU A 293 3.44 -23.38 -0.88
CA GLU A 293 2.76 -23.25 -2.18
C GLU A 293 1.43 -24.01 -2.25
N GLN A 294 1.31 -25.11 -1.51
CA GLN A 294 0.08 -25.90 -1.41
C GLN A 294 -0.94 -25.30 -0.42
N CYS A 295 -0.56 -24.25 0.31
CA CYS A 295 -1.38 -23.58 1.31
C CYS A 295 -1.95 -24.53 2.39
N THR A 296 -1.18 -25.55 2.76
CA THR A 296 -1.54 -26.50 3.82
C THR A 296 -1.46 -25.86 5.20
N SER A 297 -0.52 -24.93 5.39
CA SER A 297 -0.40 -24.13 6.60
C SER A 297 -0.48 -22.64 6.32
N LYS A 298 -1.03 -21.90 7.29
CA LYS A 298 -1.24 -20.46 7.21
C LYS A 298 -0.23 -19.74 8.08
N ALA A 299 0.21 -18.59 7.61
CA ALA A 299 1.05 -17.66 8.35
C ALA A 299 0.44 -16.25 8.28
N TRP A 300 0.95 -15.35 9.12
CA TRP A 300 0.58 -13.94 9.09
C TRP A 300 1.69 -13.10 8.50
N GLU A 301 1.34 -12.25 7.54
CA GLU A 301 2.25 -11.25 6.98
C GLU A 301 1.93 -9.88 7.58
N LEU A 302 2.91 -9.30 8.26
CA LEU A 302 2.95 -7.86 8.55
C LEU A 302 3.81 -7.17 7.49
N ARG A 303 3.16 -6.36 6.65
CA ARG A 303 3.82 -5.52 5.66
C ARG A 303 3.77 -4.06 6.09
N GLN A 304 4.93 -3.48 6.35
CA GLN A 304 5.08 -2.06 6.64
C GLN A 304 5.67 -1.36 5.42
N THR A 305 5.07 -0.27 4.98
CA THR A 305 5.58 0.49 3.81
C THR A 305 5.78 1.96 4.13
N LEU A 306 6.82 2.54 3.56
CA LEU A 306 7.08 3.98 3.59
C LEU A 306 7.39 4.44 2.17
N ASN A 307 6.53 5.28 1.62
CA ASN A 307 6.64 5.84 0.28
C ASN A 307 6.97 7.32 0.39
N VAL A 308 7.95 7.81 -0.37
CA VAL A 308 8.43 9.20 -0.29
C VAL A 308 8.80 9.71 -1.67
N VAL A 309 8.40 10.93 -2.02
CA VAL A 309 8.83 11.60 -3.26
C VAL A 309 9.62 12.86 -2.92
N PHE A 310 10.91 12.84 -3.27
CA PHE A 310 11.81 13.97 -3.10
C PHE A 310 11.82 14.83 -4.37
N ASP A 311 11.54 16.12 -4.21
CA ASP A 311 11.66 17.11 -5.28
C ASP A 311 13.12 17.54 -5.45
N LEU A 312 13.67 17.35 -6.65
CA LEU A 312 15.05 17.72 -6.96
C LEU A 312 15.21 19.22 -7.29
N TYR A 313 14.14 19.91 -7.71
CA TYR A 313 14.22 21.32 -8.15
C TYR A 313 14.27 22.30 -6.97
N THR A 314 13.69 21.93 -5.83
CA THR A 314 13.74 22.75 -4.60
C THR A 314 15.09 22.72 -3.91
N SER A 315 16.02 21.82 -4.28
CA SER A 315 17.33 21.72 -3.62
C SER A 315 18.33 22.83 -4.02
N GLY A 316 17.96 23.77 -4.90
CA GLY A 316 18.70 25.02 -5.16
C GLY A 316 20.10 24.88 -5.76
N GLN A 317 20.58 23.65 -6.00
CA GLN A 317 21.84 23.36 -6.65
C GLN A 317 21.55 22.91 -8.08
N GLY A 318 22.05 23.64 -9.08
CA GLY A 318 21.86 23.31 -10.50
C GLY A 318 22.46 21.97 -10.97
N LYS A 319 22.88 21.10 -10.04
CA LYS A 319 23.33 19.73 -10.32
C LYS A 319 22.18 18.78 -10.05
N LYS A 320 21.69 18.13 -11.11
CA LYS A 320 20.76 17.00 -11.04
C LYS A 320 21.52 15.77 -10.51
N GLU A 321 21.69 15.68 -9.20
CA GLU A 321 22.30 14.52 -8.55
C GLU A 321 21.64 14.26 -7.20
N TRP A 322 21.38 12.98 -6.88
CA TRP A 322 20.88 12.58 -5.57
C TRP A 322 21.77 11.52 -4.95
N SER A 323 21.85 11.53 -3.63
CA SER A 323 22.45 10.43 -2.88
C SER A 323 21.61 10.06 -1.67
N LEU A 324 21.82 8.87 -1.11
CA LEU A 324 21.18 8.47 0.15
C LEU A 324 21.41 9.53 1.22
N PHE A 325 22.64 10.06 1.31
CA PHE A 325 22.95 11.12 2.25
C PHE A 325 22.18 12.42 1.98
N LYS A 326 22.01 12.85 0.71
CA LYS A 326 21.24 14.06 0.40
C LYS A 326 19.74 13.88 0.73
N MET A 327 19.16 12.73 0.39
CA MET A 327 17.74 12.46 0.58
C MET A 327 17.37 12.16 2.04
N PHE A 328 18.24 11.45 2.76
CA PHE A 328 17.92 10.90 4.09
C PHE A 328 18.83 11.40 5.22
N SER A 329 19.82 12.26 4.91
CA SER A 329 20.85 12.72 5.85
C SER A 329 21.63 11.59 6.54
N ARG A 330 21.64 10.40 5.92
CA ARG A 330 22.26 9.18 6.41
C ARG A 330 22.78 8.33 5.26
N THR A 331 23.82 7.57 5.55
CA THR A 331 24.33 6.48 4.71
C THR A 331 24.04 5.16 5.41
N LEU A 332 24.12 4.05 4.68
CA LEU A 332 23.93 2.72 5.23
C LEU A 332 25.28 2.12 5.61
N THR A 333 25.40 1.60 6.82
CA THR A 333 26.65 1.00 7.32
C THR A 333 26.57 -0.51 7.51
N GLU A 334 25.36 -1.03 7.69
CA GLU A 334 25.09 -2.45 7.91
C GLU A 334 23.64 -2.81 7.54
N ALA A 335 23.40 -4.08 7.21
CA ALA A 335 22.05 -4.64 7.10
C ALA A 335 21.43 -4.89 8.48
N CYS A 336 20.11 -5.06 8.54
CA CYS A 336 19.45 -5.55 9.75
C CYS A 336 19.88 -7.01 10.03
N PRO A 337 20.51 -7.32 11.18
CA PRO A 337 20.97 -8.67 11.49
C PRO A 337 19.84 -9.70 11.65
N LEU A 338 18.59 -9.25 11.81
CA LEU A 338 17.41 -10.11 11.90
C LEU A 338 16.74 -10.35 10.54
N ALA A 339 17.19 -9.67 9.47
CA ALA A 339 16.62 -9.80 8.14
C ALA A 339 17.22 -11.01 7.40
N THR A 340 16.35 -11.84 6.82
CA THR A 340 16.76 -12.92 5.89
C THR A 340 17.13 -12.37 4.52
N SER A 341 16.62 -11.19 4.15
CA SER A 341 16.98 -10.46 2.93
C SER A 341 16.97 -8.96 3.20
N SER A 342 18.00 -8.26 2.75
CA SER A 342 18.13 -6.81 2.87
C SER A 342 18.70 -6.24 1.56
N LYS A 343 17.86 -5.58 0.75
CA LYS A 343 18.23 -5.19 -0.62
C LYS A 343 17.76 -3.80 -0.99
N ILE A 344 18.54 -3.12 -1.83
CA ILE A 344 18.14 -1.89 -2.52
C ILE A 344 18.03 -2.18 -4.01
N TYR A 345 16.93 -1.74 -4.60
CA TYR A 345 16.64 -1.84 -6.03
C TYR A 345 16.60 -0.42 -6.60
N VAL A 346 17.41 -0.15 -7.61
CA VAL A 346 17.34 1.12 -8.36
C VAL A 346 16.75 0.82 -9.73
N ASP A 347 15.62 1.45 -10.06
CA ASP A 347 14.97 1.27 -11.35
C ASP A 347 15.84 1.89 -12.46
N ILE A 348 16.30 1.04 -13.38
CA ILE A 348 17.11 1.42 -14.55
C ILE A 348 16.39 1.07 -15.86
N THR A 349 15.09 0.79 -15.81
CA THR A 349 14.28 0.37 -16.97
C THR A 349 14.40 1.37 -18.13
N ASP A 350 14.32 2.66 -17.80
CA ASP A 350 14.35 3.75 -18.78
C ASP A 350 15.80 4.20 -19.10
N ASN A 351 16.83 3.51 -18.56
CA ASN A 351 18.25 3.84 -18.73
C ASN A 351 19.11 2.59 -19.04
N PRO A 352 18.80 1.82 -20.10
CA PRO A 352 19.48 0.55 -20.40
C PRO A 352 20.96 0.71 -20.75
N GLU A 353 21.33 1.82 -21.43
CA GLU A 353 22.70 2.08 -21.90
C GLU A 353 23.49 3.02 -20.96
N GLY A 354 22.90 3.47 -19.85
CA GLY A 354 23.57 4.37 -18.90
C GLY A 354 23.76 5.81 -19.41
N GLU A 355 23.00 6.20 -20.43
CA GLU A 355 23.05 7.51 -21.08
C GLU A 355 22.32 8.60 -20.28
N LEU A 356 21.20 8.27 -19.63
CA LEU A 356 20.39 9.24 -18.89
C LEU A 356 21.02 9.60 -17.55
N PHE A 357 21.51 8.59 -16.83
CA PHE A 357 22.17 8.76 -15.54
C PHE A 357 23.20 7.68 -15.25
N GLU A 358 24.08 7.98 -14.31
CA GLU A 358 25.13 7.09 -13.83
C GLU A 358 24.91 6.77 -12.35
N LEU A 359 25.13 5.51 -11.97
CA LEU A 359 25.04 5.03 -10.59
C LEU A 359 26.43 4.78 -10.00
N THR A 360 26.65 5.27 -8.80
CA THR A 360 27.88 5.05 -8.03
C THR A 360 27.53 4.56 -6.62
N PRO A 361 28.13 3.45 -6.14
CA PRO A 361 28.94 2.48 -6.88
C PRO A 361 28.13 1.73 -7.94
N ALA A 362 28.77 1.33 -9.03
CA ALA A 362 28.17 0.44 -10.03
C ALA A 362 28.10 -1.00 -9.47
N THR A 363 27.08 -1.75 -9.87
CA THR A 363 26.91 -3.17 -9.52
C THR A 363 26.51 -3.96 -10.77
N PRO A 364 27.06 -5.16 -11.00
CA PRO A 364 26.64 -6.01 -12.10
C PRO A 364 25.35 -6.79 -11.77
N LEU A 365 24.89 -6.74 -10.51
CA LEU A 365 23.72 -7.50 -10.09
C LEU A 365 22.45 -6.82 -10.60
N LEU A 366 21.78 -7.48 -11.55
CA LEU A 366 20.52 -7.04 -12.12
C LEU A 366 19.38 -7.97 -11.71
N SER A 367 18.18 -7.41 -11.59
CA SER A 367 16.94 -8.16 -11.36
C SER A 367 15.85 -7.64 -12.29
N GLN A 368 15.04 -8.54 -12.83
CA GLN A 368 13.87 -8.18 -13.63
C GLN A 368 12.60 -8.61 -12.91
N ALA A 369 11.58 -7.77 -12.95
CA ALA A 369 10.28 -8.08 -12.39
C ALA A 369 9.16 -7.43 -13.22
N VAL A 370 7.98 -8.04 -13.22
CA VAL A 370 6.79 -7.42 -13.80
C VAL A 370 6.07 -6.64 -12.70
N VAL A 371 6.00 -5.33 -12.84
CA VAL A 371 5.37 -4.43 -11.87
C VAL A 371 4.25 -3.68 -12.57
N LEU A 372 3.01 -3.87 -12.09
CA LEU A 372 1.80 -3.27 -12.68
C LEU A 372 1.62 -3.60 -14.18
N GLY A 373 2.11 -4.76 -14.61
CA GLY A 373 2.07 -5.21 -16.02
C GLY A 373 3.27 -4.80 -16.86
N ASP A 374 4.13 -3.91 -16.37
CA ASP A 374 5.35 -3.50 -17.07
C ASP A 374 6.55 -4.35 -16.65
N ARG A 375 7.37 -4.78 -17.61
CA ARG A 375 8.66 -5.42 -17.30
C ARG A 375 9.69 -4.36 -16.91
N ARG A 376 10.08 -4.37 -15.64
CA ARG A 376 11.04 -3.44 -15.06
C ARG A 376 12.39 -4.13 -14.84
N THR A 377 13.48 -3.38 -15.02
CA THR A 377 14.85 -3.84 -14.76
C THR A 377 15.46 -3.00 -13.64
N TYR A 378 16.02 -3.67 -12.64
CA TYR A 378 16.58 -3.06 -11.44
C TYR A 378 18.06 -3.39 -11.29
N SER A 379 18.84 -2.38 -10.92
CA SER A 379 20.18 -2.55 -10.35
C SER A 379 20.05 -2.87 -8.86
N VAL A 380 20.72 -3.93 -8.39
CA VAL A 380 20.51 -4.49 -7.05
C VAL A 380 21.76 -4.37 -6.18
N TYR A 381 21.56 -3.85 -4.97
CA TYR A 381 22.58 -3.78 -3.92
C TYR A 381 22.14 -4.65 -2.75
N ASP A 382 22.86 -5.75 -2.54
CA ASP A 382 22.58 -6.71 -1.47
C ASP A 382 23.34 -6.31 -0.20
N LEU A 383 22.63 -5.76 0.77
CA LEU A 383 23.21 -5.21 2.00
C LEU A 383 23.74 -6.32 2.93
N THR A 384 23.45 -7.58 2.66
CA THR A 384 24.02 -8.70 3.42
C THR A 384 25.48 -8.96 3.06
N ARG A 385 25.96 -8.42 1.93
CA ARG A 385 27.33 -8.60 1.45
C ARG A 385 28.23 -7.45 1.91
N ALA A 386 29.32 -7.78 2.61
CA ALA A 386 30.28 -6.78 3.09
C ALA A 386 30.87 -5.91 1.97
N GLU A 387 31.04 -6.49 0.77
CA GLU A 387 31.56 -5.81 -0.43
C GLU A 387 30.72 -4.59 -0.83
N THR A 388 29.40 -4.64 -0.60
CA THR A 388 28.46 -3.57 -0.96
C THR A 388 28.76 -2.27 -0.21
N PHE A 389 29.33 -2.33 0.99
CA PHE A 389 29.70 -1.14 1.77
C PHE A 389 31.07 -0.57 1.43
N GLY A 390 31.83 -1.25 0.56
CA GLY A 390 33.18 -0.87 0.17
C GLY A 390 34.15 -0.78 1.36
N GLN A 391 35.31 -0.16 1.12
CA GLN A 391 36.37 -0.05 2.14
C GLN A 391 35.98 0.83 3.34
N LEU A 392 35.14 1.85 3.09
CA LEU A 392 34.69 2.81 4.12
C LEU A 392 33.57 2.26 5.00
N ARG A 393 33.10 1.01 4.76
CA ARG A 393 31.96 0.40 5.46
C ARG A 393 30.72 1.30 5.50
N SER A 394 30.49 2.03 4.40
CA SER A 394 29.40 2.97 4.28
C SER A 394 28.96 3.05 2.82
N LEU A 395 27.74 2.58 2.56
CA LEU A 395 27.08 2.71 1.28
C LEU A 395 26.35 4.05 1.21
N ASN A 396 26.79 4.89 0.28
CA ASN A 396 26.08 6.09 -0.15
C ASN A 396 25.82 5.99 -1.65
N LEU A 397 24.67 5.43 -2.03
CA LEU A 397 24.28 5.38 -3.44
C LEU A 397 24.12 6.80 -3.95
N LEU A 398 24.77 7.09 -5.08
CA LEU A 398 24.70 8.35 -5.80
C LEU A 398 24.20 8.06 -7.22
N LEU A 399 23.22 8.84 -7.66
CA LEU A 399 22.82 8.91 -9.06
C LEU A 399 23.11 10.31 -9.57
N ARG A 400 23.82 10.38 -10.69
CA ARG A 400 24.15 11.62 -11.38
C ARG A 400 23.50 11.62 -12.77
N TRP A 401 22.61 12.57 -13.02
CA TRP A 401 21.99 12.73 -14.32
C TRP A 401 23.00 13.28 -15.33
N LYS A 402 22.97 12.74 -16.55
CA LYS A 402 23.80 13.11 -17.70
C LYS A 402 23.00 13.80 -18.80
N GLY A 403 21.76 13.35 -19.02
CA GLY A 403 20.83 13.91 -20.00
C GLY A 403 19.57 14.49 -19.36
N ASP A 404 18.76 15.16 -20.17
CA ASP A 404 17.37 15.49 -19.78
C ASP A 404 16.49 14.24 -19.85
N SER A 405 15.54 14.13 -18.92
CA SER A 405 14.55 13.08 -18.94
C SER A 405 13.68 13.23 -20.20
N GLY A 406 13.46 12.12 -20.90
CA GLY A 406 12.55 12.09 -22.05
C GLY A 406 11.09 12.34 -21.65
N ASP A 407 10.24 12.52 -22.65
CA ASP A 407 8.81 12.73 -22.44
C ASP A 407 8.17 11.58 -21.68
N MET A 408 7.46 11.88 -20.59
CA MET A 408 6.73 10.88 -19.83
C MET A 408 5.54 10.36 -20.64
N LEU A 409 5.47 9.04 -20.84
CA LEU A 409 4.24 8.41 -21.32
C LEU A 409 3.11 8.68 -20.32
N ARG A 410 1.98 9.19 -20.81
CA ARG A 410 0.81 9.45 -19.97
C ARG A 410 0.40 8.15 -19.24
N PRO A 411 0.06 8.22 -17.93
CA PRO A 411 -0.39 7.06 -17.20
C PRO A 411 -1.64 6.47 -17.86
N LEU A 412 -1.74 5.13 -17.93
CA LEU A 412 -2.85 4.43 -18.57
C LEU A 412 -4.21 4.85 -18.00
N LEU A 413 -4.27 4.99 -16.67
CA LEU A 413 -5.45 5.47 -15.96
C LEU A 413 -5.05 6.65 -15.09
N HIS A 414 -5.88 7.69 -15.07
CA HIS A 414 -5.71 8.83 -14.18
C HIS A 414 -7.08 9.27 -13.69
N ALA A 415 -7.18 9.63 -12.42
CA ALA A 415 -8.37 10.22 -11.87
C ALA A 415 -8.01 11.53 -11.18
N GLU A 416 -8.90 12.51 -11.30
CA GLU A 416 -8.82 13.76 -10.56
C GLU A 416 -10.19 14.12 -9.99
N ARG A 417 -10.17 14.87 -8.89
CA ARG A 417 -11.36 15.37 -8.23
C ARG A 417 -11.19 16.84 -7.95
N TYR A 418 -12.18 17.64 -8.29
CA TYR A 418 -12.19 19.07 -8.02
C TYR A 418 -13.60 19.55 -7.65
N VAL A 419 -13.65 20.69 -6.98
CA VAL A 419 -14.89 21.37 -6.63
C VAL A 419 -15.08 22.55 -7.58
N ALA A 420 -16.29 22.72 -8.08
CA ALA A 420 -16.69 23.82 -8.96
C ALA A 420 -17.98 24.48 -8.44
N GLY A 421 -18.47 25.50 -9.15
CA GLY A 421 -19.67 26.24 -8.77
C GLY A 421 -19.43 27.33 -7.72
N PHE A 422 -20.51 27.97 -7.25
CA PHE A 422 -20.44 29.13 -6.35
C PHE A 422 -21.40 29.01 -5.16
N GLY A 423 -20.93 29.40 -3.97
CA GLY A 423 -21.75 29.38 -2.77
C GLY A 423 -22.08 27.97 -2.27
N LEU A 424 -23.01 27.89 -1.30
CA LEU A 424 -23.37 26.64 -0.63
C LEU A 424 -24.47 25.84 -1.35
N GLN A 425 -25.14 26.43 -2.35
CA GLN A 425 -26.30 25.83 -3.03
C GLN A 425 -25.98 25.28 -4.42
N THR A 426 -25.04 25.88 -5.16
CA THR A 426 -24.65 25.44 -6.52
C THR A 426 -23.22 24.91 -6.56
N GLY A 427 -22.70 24.48 -5.41
CA GLY A 427 -21.41 23.80 -5.33
C GLY A 427 -21.49 22.44 -6.02
N GLU A 428 -20.52 22.15 -6.88
CA GLU A 428 -20.44 20.92 -7.66
C GLU A 428 -19.17 20.16 -7.29
N ILE A 429 -19.26 18.84 -7.24
CA ILE A 429 -18.10 17.97 -7.05
C ILE A 429 -17.93 17.13 -8.31
N HIS A 430 -16.81 17.32 -9.00
CA HIS A 430 -16.47 16.61 -10.21
C HIS A 430 -15.43 15.54 -9.90
N THR A 431 -15.69 14.30 -10.32
CA THR A 431 -14.71 13.22 -10.33
C THR A 431 -14.53 12.76 -11.77
N VAL A 432 -13.36 12.99 -12.35
CA VAL A 432 -13.07 12.70 -13.75
C VAL A 432 -12.05 11.57 -13.83
N ILE A 433 -12.36 10.53 -14.60
CA ILE A 433 -11.49 9.37 -14.81
C ILE A 433 -11.12 9.30 -16.28
N TYR A 434 -9.83 9.37 -16.55
CA TYR A 434 -9.22 9.31 -17.86
C TYR A 434 -8.68 7.91 -18.12
N ASN A 435 -9.07 7.34 -19.27
CA ASN A 435 -8.45 6.14 -19.82
C ASN A 435 -7.62 6.52 -21.04
N ASN A 436 -6.30 6.53 -20.88
CA ASN A 436 -5.34 6.87 -21.93
C ASN A 436 -4.89 5.63 -22.73
N HIS A 437 -5.46 4.45 -22.48
CA HIS A 437 -5.12 3.27 -23.26
C HIS A 437 -5.69 3.37 -24.68
N PRO A 438 -4.89 3.14 -25.73
CA PRO A 438 -5.30 3.41 -27.12
C PRO A 438 -6.48 2.56 -27.61
N TYR A 439 -6.60 1.31 -27.17
CA TYR A 439 -7.59 0.36 -27.72
C TYR A 439 -8.49 -0.34 -26.70
N ARG A 440 -8.21 -0.27 -25.40
CA ARG A 440 -8.85 -1.09 -24.37
C ARG A 440 -9.72 -0.22 -23.47
N ALA A 441 -10.98 -0.61 -23.31
CA ALA A 441 -11.83 -0.09 -22.25
C ALA A 441 -11.60 -0.89 -20.97
N PHE A 442 -11.56 -0.21 -19.83
CA PHE A 442 -11.45 -0.84 -18.52
C PHE A 442 -12.78 -0.71 -17.76
N PRO A 443 -13.27 -1.80 -17.14
CA PRO A 443 -14.34 -1.68 -16.18
C PRO A 443 -13.82 -0.90 -14.95
N VAL A 444 -14.57 0.10 -14.52
CA VAL A 444 -14.22 0.94 -13.37
C VAL A 444 -15.31 0.82 -12.33
N LEU A 445 -14.89 0.58 -11.09
CA LEU A 445 -15.75 0.68 -9.91
C LEU A 445 -15.35 1.94 -9.15
N LEU A 446 -16.30 2.84 -8.94
CA LEU A 446 -16.09 4.07 -8.19
C LEU A 446 -16.83 3.97 -6.84
N MET A 447 -16.10 4.23 -5.76
CA MET A 447 -16.66 4.43 -4.44
C MET A 447 -16.37 5.86 -4.02
N ASP A 448 -17.41 6.60 -3.61
CA ASP A 448 -17.24 7.92 -3.02
C ASP A 448 -17.78 7.93 -1.59
N SER A 449 -16.99 8.48 -0.68
CA SER A 449 -17.35 8.63 0.73
C SER A 449 -17.52 10.11 1.01
N VAL A 450 -18.74 10.49 1.38
CA VAL A 450 -19.14 11.88 1.52
C VAL A 450 -19.35 12.18 3.00
N PRO A 451 -18.69 13.20 3.57
CA PRO A 451 -18.91 13.61 4.96
C PRO A 451 -20.39 13.90 5.23
N TRP A 452 -20.89 13.51 6.40
CA TRP A 452 -22.30 13.66 6.78
C TRP A 452 -22.83 15.10 6.71
N TYR A 453 -21.96 16.10 6.83
CA TYR A 453 -22.33 17.52 6.76
C TYR A 453 -22.48 18.03 5.31
N LEU A 454 -22.06 17.26 4.30
CA LEU A 454 -22.31 17.56 2.89
C LEU A 454 -23.59 16.85 2.46
N GLN A 455 -24.63 17.64 2.19
CA GLN A 455 -25.87 17.14 1.63
C GLN A 455 -25.76 17.08 0.10
N LEU A 456 -25.61 15.87 -0.42
CA LEU A 456 -25.68 15.63 -1.87
C LEU A 456 -27.07 15.19 -2.25
N TYR A 457 -27.61 15.79 -3.30
CA TYR A 457 -28.89 15.42 -3.85
C TYR A 457 -28.69 14.36 -4.93
N ILE A 458 -29.19 13.15 -4.72
CA ILE A 458 -29.02 12.05 -5.69
C ILE A 458 -29.58 12.43 -7.07
N HIS A 459 -30.67 13.22 -7.11
CA HIS A 459 -31.25 13.70 -8.38
C HIS A 459 -30.35 14.65 -9.17
N THR A 460 -29.26 15.18 -8.58
CA THR A 460 -28.25 16.00 -9.28
C THR A 460 -27.05 15.18 -9.74
N LEU A 461 -27.00 13.87 -9.45
CA LEU A 461 -25.92 13.01 -9.91
C LEU A 461 -25.98 12.86 -11.43
N THR A 462 -24.92 13.28 -12.10
CA THR A 462 -24.73 13.09 -13.54
C THR A 462 -23.53 12.19 -13.78
N VAL A 463 -23.69 11.17 -14.61
CA VAL A 463 -22.62 10.24 -14.97
C VAL A 463 -22.42 10.27 -16.47
N THR A 464 -21.33 10.86 -16.93
CA THR A 464 -21.03 10.98 -18.36
C THR A 464 -19.88 10.04 -18.74
N SER A 465 -20.05 9.29 -19.82
CA SER A 465 -19.00 8.43 -20.38
C SER A 465 -18.93 8.62 -21.89
N LYS A 466 -17.75 9.00 -22.40
CA LYS A 466 -17.54 9.32 -23.84
C LYS A 466 -18.66 10.21 -24.41
N SER A 467 -18.97 11.30 -23.69
CA SER A 467 -20.04 12.26 -24.00
C SER A 467 -21.46 11.68 -24.08
N ARG A 468 -21.73 10.54 -23.45
CA ARG A 468 -23.07 9.98 -23.26
C ARG A 468 -23.47 10.04 -21.81
N ASP A 469 -24.66 10.53 -21.55
CA ASP A 469 -25.26 10.54 -20.22
C ASP A 469 -25.73 9.12 -19.86
N ASN A 470 -25.30 8.64 -18.70
CA ASN A 470 -25.73 7.38 -18.13
C ASN A 470 -26.70 7.71 -17.00
N LYS A 471 -27.90 7.17 -17.08
CA LYS A 471 -28.84 7.25 -15.98
C LYS A 471 -28.36 6.31 -14.88
N PRO A 472 -28.16 6.78 -13.65
CA PRO A 472 -27.90 5.88 -12.53
C PRO A 472 -29.08 4.90 -12.41
N SER A 473 -28.77 3.63 -12.16
CA SER A 473 -29.79 2.66 -11.73
C SER A 473 -30.19 3.01 -10.31
N GLU A 474 -31.50 2.94 -10.02
CA GLU A 474 -32.01 3.05 -8.64
C GLU A 474 -31.57 1.85 -7.78
#